data_AF-A0A660UCW9-F1
#
_entry.id   AF-A0A660UCW9-F1
#
_cell.length_a   1.000
_cell.length_b   1.000
_cell.length_c   1.000
_cell.angle_alpha   90.00
_cell.angle_beta   90.00
_cell.angle_gamma   90.00
#
_symmetry.space_group_name_H-M   'P 1'
#
loop_
_entity.id
_entity.type
_entity.pdbx_description
1 polymer ?
#
loop_
_entity_poly.entity_id
_entity_poly.type
_entity_poly.pdbx_seq_one_letter_code
_entity_poly.pdbx_strand_id
1 'polypeptide(L)'
;MTSETKNVPQLINVAGEIMERIRTLVHKQVDRRRIAIEIEKLRTIQESLDEEMRGIDIKRVIHYVDRPDPEVDRLVELYRRKFFAVLLEDYEKAKALNDEIEEIEKNLP
;
A
#
# COMPACT_ATOMS: atom_id res chain seq x y z
N MET A 1 24.94 13.85 -13.24
CA MET A 1 24.26 12.75 -12.51
C MET A 1 22.78 13.05 -12.61
N THR A 2 22.07 12.26 -13.40
CA THR A 2 20.65 12.45 -13.71
C THR A 2 19.85 12.32 -12.43
N SER A 3 19.15 13.39 -12.03
CA SER A 3 18.09 13.31 -11.03
C SER A 3 17.06 12.30 -11.54
N GLU A 4 17.07 11.10 -10.97
CA GLU A 4 15.96 10.16 -11.09
C GLU A 4 14.77 10.79 -10.37
N THR A 5 14.02 11.62 -11.09
CA THR A 5 12.67 12.03 -10.68
C THR A 5 11.91 10.73 -10.43
N LYS A 6 11.62 10.43 -9.17
CA LYS A 6 10.94 9.19 -8.80
C LYS A 6 9.54 9.28 -9.41
N ASN A 7 9.29 8.50 -10.47
CA ASN A 7 8.04 8.57 -11.21
C ASN A 7 6.90 8.03 -10.32
N VAL A 8 5.93 8.87 -9.94
CA VAL A 8 4.84 8.49 -9.03
C VAL A 8 4.07 7.24 -9.49
N PRO A 9 3.62 7.13 -10.76
CA PRO A 9 3.10 5.89 -11.30
C PRO A 9 3.95 4.65 -10.99
N GLN A 10 5.28 4.78 -11.10
CA GLN A 10 6.20 3.69 -10.81
C GLN A 10 6.27 3.39 -9.32
N LEU A 11 6.30 4.41 -8.45
CA LEU A 11 6.26 4.23 -7.00
C LEU A 11 4.97 3.51 -6.56
N ILE A 12 3.82 3.87 -7.13
CA ILE A 12 2.52 3.22 -6.86
C ILE A 12 2.56 1.75 -7.27
N ASN A 13 3.06 1.45 -8.49
CA ASN A 13 3.17 0.08 -8.96
C ASN A 13 4.06 -0.76 -8.05
N VAL A 14 5.25 -0.24 -7.70
CA VAL A 14 6.19 -0.94 -6.81
C VAL A 14 5.59 -1.13 -5.41
N ALA A 15 4.88 -0.13 -4.86
CA ALA A 15 4.16 -0.28 -3.58
C ALA A 15 3.14 -1.42 -3.65
N GLY A 16 2.35 -1.48 -4.73
CA GLY A 16 1.40 -2.56 -4.99
C GLY A 16 2.04 -3.94 -4.98
N GLU A 17 3.13 -4.11 -5.74
CA GLU A 17 3.86 -5.38 -5.81
C GLU A 17 4.45 -5.81 -4.46
N ILE A 18 4.97 -4.86 -3.68
CA ILE A 18 5.53 -5.14 -2.36
C ILE A 18 4.43 -5.57 -1.40
N MET A 19 3.28 -4.90 -1.40
CA MET A 19 2.14 -5.32 -0.57
C MET A 19 1.69 -6.74 -0.92
N GLU A 20 1.52 -7.06 -2.21
CA GLU A 20 1.17 -8.43 -2.64
C GLU A 20 2.21 -9.47 -2.23
N ARG A 21 3.51 -9.11 -2.31
CA ARG A 21 4.60 -9.98 -1.87
C ARG A 21 4.53 -10.21 -0.37
N ILE A 22 4.29 -9.18 0.44
CA ILE A 22 4.10 -9.34 1.89
C ILE A 22 2.93 -10.29 2.17
N ARG A 23 1.77 -10.08 1.53
CA ARG A 23 0.60 -10.96 1.69
C ARG A 23 0.92 -12.42 1.32
N THR A 24 1.63 -12.62 0.22
CA THR A 24 2.11 -13.95 -0.19
C THR A 24 3.03 -14.59 0.85
N LEU A 25 3.95 -13.81 1.45
CA LEU A 25 4.86 -14.29 2.48
C LEU A 25 4.11 -14.65 3.77
N VAL A 26 3.12 -13.85 4.17
CA VAL A 26 2.23 -14.12 5.32
C VAL A 26 1.46 -15.43 5.09
N HIS A 27 0.83 -15.61 3.93
CA HIS A 27 0.09 -16.84 3.60
C HIS A 27 0.98 -18.09 3.54
N LYS A 28 2.22 -17.95 3.07
CA LYS A 28 3.20 -19.03 3.04
C LYS A 28 3.86 -19.28 4.39
N GLN A 29 3.49 -18.55 5.45
CA GLN A 29 4.09 -18.62 6.79
C GLN A 29 5.63 -18.51 6.75
N VAL A 30 6.13 -17.63 5.88
CA VAL A 30 7.57 -17.41 5.71
C VAL A 30 8.15 -16.66 6.92
N ASP A 31 9.44 -16.84 7.19
CA ASP A 31 10.19 -16.14 8.23
C ASP A 31 9.84 -14.64 8.30
N ARG A 32 9.47 -14.18 9.50
CA ARG A 32 9.15 -12.79 9.84
C ARG A 32 10.23 -11.81 9.41
N ARG A 33 11.50 -12.22 9.37
CA ARG A 33 12.61 -11.38 8.88
C ARG A 33 12.42 -10.94 7.43
N ARG A 34 11.92 -11.84 6.57
CA ARG A 34 11.68 -11.51 5.15
C ARG A 34 10.50 -10.55 5.01
N ILE A 35 9.45 -10.75 5.80
CA ILE A 35 8.30 -9.84 5.85
C ILE A 35 8.75 -8.44 6.29
N ALA A 36 9.56 -8.35 7.35
CA ALA A 36 10.10 -7.08 7.83
C ALA A 36 10.92 -6.34 6.75
N ILE A 37 11.75 -7.06 5.99
CA ILE A 37 12.52 -6.46 4.87
C ILE A 37 11.59 -5.83 3.83
N GLU A 38 10.50 -6.51 3.45
CA GLU A 38 9.56 -5.96 2.48
C GLU A 38 8.76 -4.78 3.05
N ILE A 39 8.41 -4.80 4.35
CA ILE A 39 7.77 -3.65 5.02
C ILE A 39 8.69 -2.43 5.02
N GLU A 40 9.98 -2.59 5.30
CA GLU A 40 10.93 -1.48 5.26
C GLU A 40 11.03 -0.87 3.86
N LYS A 41 11.03 -1.70 2.81
CA LYS A 41 10.95 -1.20 1.42
C LYS A 41 9.67 -0.40 1.18
N LEU A 42 8.53 -0.86 1.70
CA LEU A 42 7.26 -0.17 1.59
C LEU A 42 7.29 1.20 2.32
N ARG A 43 7.96 1.28 3.48
CA ARG A 43 8.19 2.56 4.19
C ARG A 43 9.04 3.53 3.37
N THR A 44 10.11 3.06 2.73
CA THR A 44 10.93 3.93 1.85
C THR A 44 10.14 4.46 0.66
N ILE A 45 9.21 3.68 0.12
CA ILE A 45 8.30 4.15 -0.93
C ILE A 45 7.32 5.18 -0.38
N GLN A 46 6.82 5.01 0.84
CA GLN A 46 5.96 6.01 1.50
C GLN A 46 6.67 7.35 1.61
N GLU A 47 7.93 7.35 2.07
CA GLU A 47 8.72 8.57 2.18
C GLU A 47 8.89 9.25 0.82
N SER A 48 9.13 8.46 -0.22
CA SER A 48 9.24 8.96 -1.59
C SER A 48 7.91 9.52 -2.13
N LEU A 49 6.78 8.89 -1.79
CA LEU A 49 5.46 9.36 -2.19
C LEU A 49 5.06 10.63 -1.43
N ASP A 50 5.42 10.74 -0.15
CA ASP A 50 5.18 11.93 0.68
C ASP A 50 5.93 13.17 0.12
N GLU A 51 7.10 12.98 -0.48
CA GLU A 51 7.88 14.03 -1.14
C GLU A 51 7.22 14.52 -2.46
N GLU A 52 6.64 13.61 -3.24
CA GLU A 52 6.15 13.87 -4.60
C GLU A 52 4.66 14.23 -4.66
N MET A 53 3.80 13.66 -3.79
CA MET A 53 2.34 13.83 -3.87
C MET A 53 1.65 13.94 -2.50
N ARG A 54 0.80 14.96 -2.33
CA ARG A 54 -0.17 15.03 -1.23
C ARG A 54 -1.44 14.27 -1.61
N GLY A 55 -1.58 13.01 -1.20
CA GLY A 55 -2.85 12.27 -1.38
C GLY A 55 -2.74 10.75 -1.40
N ILE A 56 -1.53 10.21 -1.46
CA ILE A 56 -1.27 8.77 -1.39
C ILE A 56 -0.71 8.46 -0.01
N ASP A 57 -1.53 7.83 0.84
CA ASP A 57 -1.13 7.40 2.18
C ASP A 57 -1.17 5.87 2.26
N ILE A 58 0.02 5.27 2.34
CA ILE A 58 0.27 3.84 2.57
C ILE A 58 0.64 3.54 4.04
N LYS A 59 0.79 4.55 4.92
CA LYS A 59 1.16 4.35 6.34
C LYS A 59 0.14 3.47 7.05
N ARG A 60 -1.13 3.68 6.75
CA ARG A 60 -2.24 2.92 7.32
C ARG A 60 -2.14 1.45 6.93
N VAL A 61 -2.03 1.12 5.64
CA VAL A 61 -1.91 -0.29 5.21
C VAL A 61 -0.64 -0.97 5.74
N ILE A 62 0.48 -0.25 5.85
CA ILE A 62 1.72 -0.77 6.46
C ILE A 62 1.48 -1.31 7.88
N HIS A 63 0.56 -0.73 8.65
CA HIS A 63 0.25 -1.18 10.01
C HIS A 63 -0.47 -2.55 10.05
N TYR A 64 -1.14 -2.93 8.97
CA TYR A 64 -1.96 -4.14 8.91
C TYR A 64 -1.37 -5.24 8.04
N VAL A 65 -0.52 -4.88 7.06
CA VAL A 65 -0.13 -5.73 5.92
C VAL A 65 0.50 -7.08 6.30
N ASP A 66 1.10 -7.22 7.47
CA ASP A 66 1.74 -8.46 7.95
C ASP A 66 0.83 -9.35 8.81
N ARG A 67 -0.38 -8.91 9.13
CA ARG A 67 -1.31 -9.66 9.96
C ARG A 67 -1.89 -10.86 9.21
N PRO A 68 -2.01 -12.05 9.84
CA PRO A 68 -2.54 -13.25 9.19
C PRO A 68 -4.09 -13.23 9.12
N ASP A 69 -4.66 -12.12 8.66
CA ASP A 69 -6.10 -11.90 8.56
C ASP A 69 -6.48 -11.76 7.06
N PRO A 70 -7.47 -12.53 6.55
CA PRO A 70 -7.95 -12.42 5.17
C PRO A 70 -8.54 -11.03 4.82
N GLU A 71 -9.11 -10.31 5.78
CA GLU A 71 -9.62 -8.94 5.53
C GLU A 71 -8.47 -7.98 5.17
N VAL A 72 -7.23 -8.29 5.56
CA VAL A 72 -6.06 -7.51 5.15
C VAL A 72 -5.73 -7.71 3.67
N ASP A 73 -6.05 -8.85 3.06
CA ASP A 73 -5.91 -9.03 1.61
C ASP A 73 -6.84 -8.09 0.86
N ARG A 74 -8.10 -8.01 1.33
CA ARG A 74 -9.09 -7.07 0.81
C ARG A 74 -8.64 -5.64 1.01
N LEU A 75 -8.10 -5.31 2.18
CA LEU A 75 -7.56 -3.99 2.48
C LEU A 75 -6.45 -3.61 1.49
N VAL A 76 -5.47 -4.49 1.27
CA VAL A 76 -4.37 -4.27 0.32
C VAL A 76 -4.91 -4.00 -1.10
N GLU A 77 -5.89 -4.77 -1.54
CA GLU A 77 -6.49 -4.58 -2.86
C GLU A 77 -7.21 -3.22 -2.98
N LEU A 78 -7.94 -2.80 -1.95
CA LEU A 78 -8.60 -1.50 -1.94
C LEU A 78 -7.60 -0.34 -1.97
N TYR A 79 -6.52 -0.42 -1.19
CA TYR A 79 -5.44 0.57 -1.25
C TYR A 79 -4.83 0.67 -2.65
N ARG A 80 -4.55 -0.47 -3.27
CA ARG A 80 -4.02 -0.50 -4.65
C ARG A 80 -4.97 0.17 -5.63
N ARG A 81 -6.26 -0.18 -5.60
CA ARG A 81 -7.30 0.44 -6.43
C ARG A 81 -7.41 1.94 -6.17
N LYS A 82 -7.30 2.37 -4.91
CA LYS A 82 -7.37 3.79 -4.52
C LYS A 82 -6.19 4.57 -5.10
N PHE A 83 -4.98 4.03 -5.06
CA PHE A 83 -3.81 4.69 -5.62
C PHE A 83 -3.90 4.85 -7.14
N PHE A 84 -4.39 3.83 -7.85
CA PHE A 84 -4.67 3.96 -9.27
C PHE A 84 -5.75 5.00 -9.57
N ALA A 85 -6.81 5.08 -8.75
CA ALA A 85 -7.84 6.10 -8.91
C ALA A 85 -7.27 7.52 -8.71
N VAL A 86 -6.44 7.73 -7.67
CA VAL A 86 -5.74 9.00 -7.45
C VAL A 86 -4.81 9.34 -8.62
N LEU A 87 -4.09 8.36 -9.15
CA LEU A 87 -3.18 8.55 -10.29
C LEU A 87 -3.93 8.96 -11.56
N LEU A 88 -5.13 8.42 -11.77
CA LEU A 88 -5.99 8.74 -12.91
C LEU A 88 -6.86 9.99 -12.69
N GLU A 89 -6.62 10.71 -11.59
CA GLU A 89 -7.42 11.87 -11.16
C GLU A 89 -8.92 11.56 -10.98
N ASP A 90 -9.27 10.30 -10.77
CA ASP A 90 -10.62 9.82 -10.48
C ASP A 90 -10.89 9.92 -8.97
N TYR A 91 -11.05 11.17 -8.51
CA TYR A 91 -11.21 11.47 -7.08
C TYR A 91 -12.54 10.97 -6.50
N GLU A 92 -13.59 10.84 -7.31
CA GLU A 92 -14.86 10.26 -6.87
C GLU A 92 -14.69 8.78 -6.50
N LYS A 93 -14.02 8.01 -7.37
CA LYS A 93 -13.67 6.62 -7.08
C LYS A 93 -12.68 6.50 -5.94
N ALA A 94 -11.66 7.37 -5.87
CA ALA A 94 -10.70 7.36 -4.77
C ALA A 94 -11.38 7.61 -3.42
N LYS A 95 -12.41 8.48 -3.39
CA LYS A 95 -13.23 8.73 -2.20
C LYS A 95 -14.08 7.51 -1.82
N ALA A 96 -14.81 6.92 -2.77
CA ALA A 96 -15.61 5.72 -2.51
C ALA A 96 -14.75 4.57 -1.95
N LEU A 97 -13.55 4.37 -2.52
CA LEU A 97 -12.60 3.39 -2.02
C LEU A 97 -12.06 3.73 -0.62
N ASN A 98 -11.91 5.02 -0.30
CA ASN A 98 -11.50 5.44 1.04
C ASN A 98 -12.58 5.10 2.08
N ASP A 99 -13.85 5.30 1.75
CA ASP A 99 -14.96 4.96 2.64
C ASP A 99 -14.99 3.44 2.93
N GLU A 100 -14.83 2.60 1.90
CA GLU A 100 -14.70 1.15 2.06
C GLU A 100 -13.49 0.73 2.92
N ILE A 101 -12.34 1.38 2.71
CA ILE A 101 -11.12 1.15 3.50
C ILE A 101 -11.37 1.45 4.97
N GLU A 102 -11.98 2.60 5.28
CA GLU A 102 -12.25 3.01 6.66
C GLU A 102 -13.22 2.07 7.37
N GLU A 103 -14.19 1.50 6.65
CA GLU A 103 -15.08 0.48 7.22
C GLU A 103 -14.33 -0.80 7.59
N ILE A 104 -13.42 -1.28 6.75
CA ILE A 104 -12.63 -2.48 7.06
C ILE A 104 -11.68 -2.20 8.24
N GLU A 105 -10.99 -1.05 8.23
CA GLU A 105 -10.03 -0.71 9.29
C GLU A 105 -10.67 -0.56 10.67
N LYS A 106 -11.94 -0.09 10.74
CA LYS A 106 -12.69 -0.04 12.00
C LYS A 106 -12.99 -1.42 12.58
N ASN A 107 -13.05 -2.44 11.72
CA ASN A 107 -13.36 -3.81 12.10
C ASN A 107 -12.10 -4.68 12.28
N LEU A 108 -10.92 -4.17 11.91
CA LEU A 108 -9.65 -4.86 12.13
C LEU A 108 -9.21 -4.70 13.60
N PRO A 109 -8.86 -5.80 14.29
CA PRO A 109 -8.58 -5.82 15.73
C PRO A 109 -7.27 -5.12 16.15
#